data_AF-A0A8N4L2J1-F1
#
_entry.id   AF-A0A8N4L2J1-F1
#
_cell.length_a   1.000
_cell.length_b   1.000
_cell.length_c   1.000
_cell.angle_alpha   90.00
_cell.angle_beta   90.00
_cell.angle_gamma   90.00
#
_symmetry.space_group_name_H-M   'P 1'
#
loop_
_entity.id
_entity.type
_entity.pdbx_description
1 polymer ?
#
loop_
_entity_poly.entity_id
_entity_poly.type
_entity_poly.pdbx_seq_one_letter_code
_entity_poly.pdbx_strand_id
1 'polypeptide(L)'
;MNNRTLVLFRAGEQGRFWYAVLGGSLEVRYHASETDAKAPVTLCNLSVGATFGESILHELPRDSTVVTKTTCELLRVEQQDFRLIWEKNKELMNDIITTCKLKNGFGSGVSPIASSPTKRPLSP
;
A
#
# COMPACT_ATOMS: atom_id res chain seq x y z
N MET A 1 -6.83 30.37 -2.74
CA MET A 1 -7.72 29.25 -3.14
C MET A 1 -7.62 28.19 -2.04
N ASN A 2 -8.73 27.89 -1.36
CA ASN A 2 -8.74 26.87 -0.31
C ASN A 2 -8.84 25.50 -0.99
N ASN A 3 -7.72 24.78 -1.09
CA ASN A 3 -7.71 23.42 -1.59
C ASN A 3 -8.46 22.53 -0.59
N ARG A 4 -9.67 22.08 -0.95
CA ARG A 4 -10.42 21.10 -0.17
C ARG A 4 -9.68 19.76 -0.22
N THR A 5 -9.23 19.28 0.93
CA THR A 5 -8.75 17.91 1.10
C THR A 5 -9.90 16.93 0.84
N LEU A 6 -9.70 16.01 -0.10
CA LEU A 6 -10.64 14.93 -0.41
C LEU A 6 -10.17 13.63 0.24
N VAL A 7 -11.10 12.89 0.83
CA VAL A 7 -10.86 11.54 1.34
C VAL A 7 -11.14 10.56 0.21
N LEU A 8 -10.15 9.75 -0.17
CA LEU A 8 -10.32 8.71 -1.19
C LEU A 8 -11.03 7.48 -0.62
N PHE A 9 -10.62 7.07 0.58
CA PHE A 9 -11.22 6.01 1.37
C PHE A 9 -10.75 6.13 2.81
N ARG A 10 -11.50 5.50 3.72
CA ARG A 10 -11.19 5.45 5.16
C ARG A 10 -10.72 4.07 5.57
N ALA A 11 -9.93 4.04 6.65
CA ALA A 11 -9.62 2.78 7.33
C ALA A 11 -10.93 2.05 7.71
N GLY A 12 -10.94 0.72 7.59
CA GLY A 12 -12.09 -0.13 7.83
C GLY A 12 -13.08 -0.25 6.68
N GLU A 13 -13.05 0.64 5.68
CA GLU A 13 -13.94 0.52 4.51
C GLU A 13 -13.55 -0.66 3.60
N GLN A 14 -14.53 -1.27 2.95
CA GLN A 14 -14.25 -2.28 1.92
C GLN A 14 -13.70 -1.61 0.65
N GLY A 15 -12.48 -1.97 0.28
CA GLY A 15 -11.83 -1.44 -0.92
C GLY A 15 -12.40 -2.04 -2.21
N ARG A 16 -12.66 -1.21 -3.23
CA ARG A 16 -13.06 -1.65 -4.57
C ARG A 16 -12.05 -1.35 -5.68
N PHE A 17 -11.08 -0.48 -5.38
CA PHE A 17 -10.17 0.06 -6.39
C PHE A 17 -8.72 0.10 -5.90
N TRP A 18 -7.79 -0.11 -6.81
CA TRP A 18 -6.36 0.14 -6.62
C TRP A 18 -6.00 1.42 -7.36
N TYR A 19 -4.96 2.11 -6.88
CA TYR A 19 -4.59 3.43 -7.39
C TYR A 19 -3.09 3.56 -7.68
N ALA A 20 -2.77 4.33 -8.71
CA ALA A 20 -1.44 4.88 -8.96
C ALA A 20 -1.49 6.40 -9.08
N VAL A 21 -0.49 7.08 -8.53
CA VAL A 21 -0.39 8.55 -8.57
C VAL A 21 0.30 8.98 -9.86
N LEU A 22 -0.43 9.70 -10.71
CA LEU A 22 0.08 10.28 -11.95
C LEU A 22 0.50 11.75 -11.76
N GLY A 23 -0.19 12.46 -10.87
CA GLY A 23 0.08 13.86 -10.53
C GLY A 23 -0.37 14.22 -9.12
N GLY A 24 0.31 15.17 -8.47
CA GLY A 24 -0.04 15.66 -7.14
C GLY A 24 0.54 14.83 -5.98
N SER A 25 -0.05 15.00 -4.79
CA SER A 25 0.38 14.32 -3.56
C SER A 25 -0.78 14.00 -2.61
N LEU A 26 -0.65 12.87 -1.92
CA LEU A 26 -1.60 12.34 -0.95
C LEU A 26 -0.92 12.07 0.40
N GLU A 27 -1.74 11.85 1.41
CA GLU A 27 -1.33 11.52 2.77
C GLU A 27 -2.05 10.26 3.24
N VAL A 28 -1.29 9.32 3.79
CA VAL A 28 -1.80 8.11 4.42
C VAL A 28 -1.87 8.35 5.92
N ARG A 29 -3.06 8.14 6.51
CA ARG A 29 -3.34 8.39 7.91
C ARG A 29 -3.82 7.13 8.60
N TYR A 30 -3.37 6.95 9.84
CA TYR A 30 -3.84 5.88 10.72
C TYR A 30 -4.63 6.46 11.89
N HIS A 31 -5.72 5.78 12.23
CA HIS A 31 -6.49 6.02 13.45
C HIS A 31 -6.36 4.78 14.32
N ALA A 32 -5.85 4.94 15.54
CA ALA A 32 -5.64 3.81 16.46
C ALA A 32 -6.95 3.20 16.99
N SER A 33 -8.08 3.94 16.92
CA SER A 33 -9.43 3.46 17.24
C SER A 33 -10.47 4.53 16.84
N GLU A 34 -11.70 4.13 16.48
CA GLU A 34 -12.85 5.03 16.32
C GLU A 34 -13.28 5.70 17.64
N THR A 35 -12.97 5.09 18.78
CA THR A 35 -13.33 5.59 20.12
C THR A 35 -12.25 6.45 20.78
N ASP A 36 -11.05 6.51 20.22
CA ASP A 36 -9.97 7.32 20.79
C ASP A 36 -10.01 8.72 20.15
N ALA A 37 -10.29 9.75 20.95
CA ALA A 37 -10.41 11.15 20.51
C ALA A 37 -9.08 11.76 20.01
N LYS A 38 -8.06 10.93 19.78
CA LYS A 38 -6.76 11.35 19.27
C LYS A 38 -6.85 11.67 17.78
N ALA A 39 -6.21 12.78 17.42
CA ALA A 39 -6.11 13.20 16.04
C ALA A 39 -5.44 12.12 15.17
N PRO A 40 -5.87 11.95 13.90
CA PRO A 40 -5.20 11.05 12.97
C PRO A 40 -3.72 11.32 12.87
N VAL A 41 -2.92 10.26 12.88
CA VAL A 41 -1.47 10.35 12.68
C VAL A 41 -1.16 10.11 11.21
N THR A 42 -0.36 10.99 10.62
CA THR A 42 0.18 10.80 9.27
C THR A 42 1.25 9.71 9.31
N LEU A 43 1.06 8.65 8.54
CA LEU A 43 2.03 7.58 8.38
C LEU A 43 3.08 7.93 7.32
N CYS A 44 2.62 8.33 6.13
CA CYS A 44 3.49 8.71 5.02
C CYS A 44 2.78 9.61 4.00
N ASN A 45 3.54 10.20 3.08
CA ASN A 45 3.02 10.93 1.93
C ASN A 45 3.26 10.11 0.67
N LEU A 46 2.28 10.11 -0.25
CA LEU A 46 2.37 9.48 -1.56
C LEU A 46 2.53 10.56 -2.62
N SER A 47 3.45 10.35 -3.56
CA SER A 47 3.71 11.25 -4.69
C SER A 47 3.63 10.48 -6.01
N VAL A 48 3.81 11.19 -7.13
CA VAL A 48 3.87 10.59 -8.48
C VAL A 48 4.74 9.34 -8.52
N GLY A 49 4.23 8.28 -9.14
CA GLY A 49 4.86 6.96 -9.22
C GLY A 49 4.56 6.04 -8.04
N ALA A 50 3.96 6.53 -6.95
CA ALA A 50 3.49 5.69 -5.87
C ALA A 50 2.22 4.94 -6.25
N THR A 51 2.05 3.75 -5.69
CA THR A 51 0.85 2.93 -5.83
C THR A 51 0.34 2.51 -4.46
N PHE A 52 -0.97 2.31 -4.34
CA PHE A 52 -1.61 2.02 -3.05
C PHE A 52 -2.99 1.40 -3.21
N GLY A 53 -3.48 0.79 -2.13
CA GLY A 53 -4.81 0.19 -2.08
C GLY A 53 -4.84 -1.28 -2.49
N GLU A 54 -3.70 -1.96 -2.36
CA GLU A 54 -3.47 -3.38 -2.64
C GLU A 54 -4.30 -4.34 -1.78
N SER A 55 -4.92 -3.85 -0.69
CA SER A 55 -5.80 -4.65 0.19
C SER A 55 -6.92 -5.37 -0.57
N ILE A 56 -7.34 -4.82 -1.71
CA ILE A 56 -8.39 -5.39 -2.56
C ILE A 56 -8.01 -6.76 -3.15
N LEU A 57 -6.72 -7.10 -3.28
CA LEU A 57 -6.32 -8.41 -3.79
C LEU A 57 -6.74 -9.55 -2.85
N HIS A 58 -6.76 -9.25 -1.56
CA HIS A 58 -7.10 -10.20 -0.51
C HIS A 58 -8.50 -9.96 0.07
N GLU A 59 -9.28 -9.07 -0.57
CA GLU A 59 -10.62 -8.68 -0.12
C GLU A 59 -10.64 -8.14 1.33
N LEU A 60 -9.51 -7.60 1.77
CA LEU A 60 -9.36 -7.04 3.11
C LEU A 60 -9.88 -5.59 3.16
N PRO A 61 -10.46 -5.17 4.30
CA PRO A 61 -10.74 -3.76 4.57
C PRO A 61 -9.50 -2.88 4.42
N ARG A 62 -9.70 -1.57 4.30
CA ARG A 62 -8.58 -0.62 4.26
C ARG A 62 -7.88 -0.54 5.61
N ASP A 63 -6.57 -0.68 5.62
CA ASP A 63 -5.77 -0.55 6.86
C ASP A 63 -5.54 0.91 7.28
N SER A 64 -5.83 1.86 6.38
CA SER A 64 -5.56 3.29 6.57
C SER A 64 -6.54 4.17 5.80
N THR A 65 -6.60 5.44 6.20
CA THR A 65 -7.34 6.50 5.50
C THR A 65 -6.40 7.23 4.56
N VAL A 66 -6.78 7.43 3.30
CA VAL A 66 -5.97 8.17 2.33
C VAL A 66 -6.68 9.46 1.92
N VAL A 67 -5.97 10.58 1.98
CA VAL A 67 -6.52 11.90 1.65
C VAL A 67 -5.60 12.67 0.70
N THR A 68 -6.16 13.57 -0.10
CA THR A 68 -5.38 14.43 -0.99
C THR A 68 -4.76 15.62 -0.25
N LYS A 69 -3.49 15.94 -0.55
CA LYS A 69 -2.83 17.16 -0.08
C LYS A 69 -2.88 18.27 -1.13
N THR A 70 -2.83 17.88 -2.40
CA THR A 70 -2.97 18.78 -3.56
C THR A 70 -4.07 18.26 -4.48
N THR A 71 -4.36 18.99 -5.56
CA THR A 71 -5.04 18.39 -6.72
C THR A 71 -4.23 17.18 -7.18
N CYS A 72 -4.91 16.05 -7.38
CA CYS A 72 -4.28 14.79 -7.75
C CYS A 72 -4.86 14.26 -9.05
N GLU A 73 -4.01 13.67 -9.87
CA GLU A 73 -4.38 12.85 -11.02
C GLU A 73 -4.02 11.40 -10.71
N LEU A 74 -4.99 10.51 -10.83
CA LEU A 74 -4.86 9.12 -10.37
C LEU A 74 -5.33 8.16 -11.47
N LEU A 75 -4.54 7.13 -11.70
CA LEU A 75 -5.04 5.92 -12.37
C LEU A 75 -5.83 5.11 -11.33
N ARG A 76 -7.04 4.69 -11.68
CA ARG A 76 -7.91 3.86 -10.84
C ARG A 76 -8.23 2.57 -11.57
N VAL A 77 -7.97 1.44 -10.93
CA VAL A 77 -8.26 0.10 -11.46
C VAL A 77 -9.23 -0.61 -10.53
N GLU A 78 -10.30 -1.20 -11.07
CA GLU A 78 -11.26 -1.97 -10.28
C GLU A 78 -10.67 -3.31 -9.82
N GLN A 79 -11.18 -3.84 -8.70
CA GLN A 79 -10.67 -5.06 -8.07
C GLN A 79 -10.62 -6.24 -9.05
N GLN A 80 -11.67 -6.44 -9.85
CA GLN A 80 -11.73 -7.55 -10.80
C GLN A 80 -10.60 -7.44 -11.84
N ASP A 81 -10.41 -6.27 -12.43
CA ASP A 81 -9.36 -6.02 -13.40
C ASP A 81 -7.97 -6.14 -12.77
N PHE A 82 -7.79 -5.60 -11.56
CA PHE A 82 -6.53 -5.68 -10.84
C PHE A 82 -6.15 -7.13 -10.53
N ARG A 83 -7.12 -7.96 -10.15
CA ARG A 83 -6.90 -9.40 -9.92
C ARG A 83 -6.49 -10.12 -11.22
N LEU A 84 -7.13 -9.82 -12.34
CA LEU A 84 -6.75 -10.38 -13.64
C LEU A 84 -5.31 -10.00 -14.03
N ILE A 85 -4.91 -8.75 -13.79
CA ILE A 85 -3.54 -8.28 -14.04
C ILE A 85 -2.54 -9.03 -13.14
N TRP A 86 -2.88 -9.17 -11.86
CA TRP A 86 -2.07 -9.86 -10.86
C TRP A 86 -1.85 -11.34 -11.20
N GLU A 87 -2.92 -12.06 -11.53
CA GLU A 87 -2.86 -13.50 -11.85
C GLU A 87 -2.01 -13.78 -13.09
N LYS A 88 -2.09 -12.93 -14.11
CA LYS A 88 -1.33 -13.08 -15.36
C LYS A 88 0.17 -12.77 -15.22
N ASN A 89 0.54 -11.92 -14.25
CA ASN A 89 1.89 -11.34 -14.16
C ASN A 89 2.46 -11.40 -12.74
N LYS A 90 2.12 -12.44 -11.98
CA LYS A 90 2.38 -12.54 -10.53
C LYS A 90 3.86 -12.32 -10.17
N GLU A 91 4.77 -12.87 -10.97
CA GLU A 91 6.22 -12.71 -10.83
C GLU A 91 6.66 -11.23 -10.89
N LEU A 92 6.12 -10.46 -11.84
CA LEU A 92 6.45 -9.05 -12.06
C LEU A 92 5.74 -8.12 -11.06
N MET A 93 4.52 -8.46 -10.66
CA MET A 93 3.70 -7.64 -9.77
C MET A 93 4.09 -7.80 -8.30
N ASN A 94 4.68 -8.93 -7.91
CA ASN A 94 5.16 -9.15 -6.54
C ASN A 94 6.12 -8.05 -6.09
N ASP A 95 7.02 -7.59 -6.96
CA ASP A 95 7.95 -6.52 -6.64
C ASP A 95 7.24 -5.18 -6.43
N ILE A 96 6.18 -4.91 -7.19
CA ILE A 96 5.41 -3.66 -7.08
C ILE A 96 4.67 -3.60 -5.73
N ILE A 97 4.08 -4.73 -5.29
CA ILE A 97 3.31 -4.78 -4.04
C ILE A 97 4.20 -4.91 -2.81
N THR A 98 5.28 -5.69 -2.91
CA THR A 98 6.22 -5.90 -1.80
C THR A 98 7.06 -4.65 -1.54
N THR A 99 7.44 -3.92 -2.59
CA THR A 99 8.26 -2.69 -2.46
C THR A 99 7.46 -1.51 -1.90
N CYS A 100 6.14 -1.45 -2.09
CA CYS A 100 5.31 -0.38 -1.51
C CYS A 100 5.28 -0.41 0.02
N LYS A 101 5.47 -1.58 0.65
CA LYS A 101 5.65 -1.71 2.10
C LYS A 101 7.04 -1.26 2.57
N LEU A 102 8.07 -1.51 1.76
CA LEU A 102 9.47 -1.22 2.10
C LEU A 102 9.87 0.25 1.91
N LYS A 103 9.34 0.94 0.89
CA LYS A 103 9.62 2.38 0.70
C LYS A 103 8.89 3.28 1.71
N ASN A 104 7.88 2.76 2.41
CA ASN A 104 7.04 3.51 3.36
C ASN A 104 7.14 3.04 4.82
N GLY A 105 8.16 2.26 5.18
CA GLY A 105 8.49 1.99 6.60
C GLY A 105 7.60 0.98 7.32
N PHE A 106 6.87 0.11 6.62
CA PHE A 106 6.12 -1.00 7.23
C PHE A 106 6.72 -2.34 6.80
N GLY A 107 7.79 -2.75 7.49
CA GLY A 107 8.22 -4.14 7.48
C GLY A 107 7.16 -5.01 8.14
N SER A 108 6.44 -5.81 7.36
CA SER A 108 5.83 -7.01 7.91
C SER A 108 6.89 -8.10 7.84
N GLY A 109 7.31 -8.58 9.01
CA GLY A 109 8.20 -9.72 9.12
C GLY A 109 7.65 -10.90 8.33
N VAL A 110 8.31 -11.23 7.24
CA VAL A 110 8.45 -12.60 6.75
C VAL A 110 9.91 -12.71 6.35
N SER A 111 10.70 -13.27 7.26
CA SER A 111 12.06 -13.68 6.98
C SER A 111 12.04 -14.58 5.73
N PRO A 112 12.91 -14.39 4.73
CA PRO A 112 13.17 -15.46 3.80
C PRO A 112 13.78 -16.59 4.64
N ILE A 113 13.15 -17.77 4.63
CA ILE A 113 13.85 -19.00 4.98
C ILE A 113 15.03 -19.07 4.02
N ALA A 114 16.20 -18.67 4.53
CA ALA A 114 17.47 -18.94 3.89
C ALA A 114 17.64 -20.47 3.88
N SER A 115 17.41 -21.10 2.73
CA SER A 115 17.93 -22.43 2.48
C SER A 115 19.45 -22.36 2.65
N SER A 116 19.92 -23.00 3.72
CA SER A 116 21.31 -23.03 4.13
C SER A 116 22.22 -23.55 3.01
N PRO A 117 23.33 -22.89 2.66
CA PRO A 117 24.43 -23.58 2.00
C PRO A 117 25.12 -24.43 3.05
N THR A 118 25.11 -25.74 2.81
CA THR A 118 25.79 -26.79 3.56
C THR A 118 27.22 -26.37 3.95
N LYS A 119 27.53 -26.51 5.25
CA LYS A 119 28.89 -26.42 5.80
C LYS A 119 29.83 -27.30 4.96
N ARG A 120 30.88 -26.70 4.41
CA ARG A 120 32.05 -27.44 3.92
C ARG A 120 32.69 -28.13 5.14
N PRO A 121 32.92 -29.45 5.13
CA PRO A 121 33.67 -30.10 6.19
C PRO A 121 35.14 -29.69 6.10
N LEU A 122 35.72 -29.34 7.25
CA LEU A 122 37.17 -29.28 7.44
C LEU A 122 37.66 -30.72 7.56
N SER A 123 38.52 -31.12 6.64
CA SER A 123 39.27 -32.38 6.70
C SER A 123 40.54 -32.19 7.55
N PRO A 124 41.03 -33.25 8.22
CA PRO A 124 41.99 -33.19 9.33
C PRO A 124 43.42 -32.79 8.95
#